data_AF-A0A250YJ36-F1
#
_entry.id   AF-A0A250YJ36-F1
#
_cell.length_a   1.000
_cell.length_b   1.000
_cell.length_c   1.000
_cell.angle_alpha   90.00
_cell.angle_beta   90.00
_cell.angle_gamma   90.00
#
_symmetry.space_group_name_H-M   'P 1'
#
loop_
_entity.id
_entity.type
_entity.pdbx_description
1 polymer ?
#
loop_
_entity_poly.entity_id
_entity_poly.type
_entity_poly.pdbx_seq_one_letter_code
_entity_poly.pdbx_strand_id
1 'polypeptide(L)'
;MSQKQMKEAFVSNLNGTSVLEVTQGLCFPAFCILCRGLLIIFSQQLCSFSHNWKIRFFTDFVVLIVPLVTTLTVLSSFIFLEHLIVIICGAGLFYQIYQRRTCYARVPVQKILEKFLKISLESEYNPAISGYRVINSAFTAVAILAVDFPLFPRKFAKTELYGTGAMDFGVGGFVFGTAMVCLEVRRKYLEGSRLNYLRKSLYSVGPLLFLGIARLVTIKSIGYQEHVSEYGVHWNFFFTIVVVKLIAALLLIIFPLNKSWIVAISITVLYQLTLDFTPLKSLILYGTDGRGTRVGLLNANREGIISTLGYVAIHMAGVQTGLYVLKKRTYIKDWIKVMCCLLLAGISLFISLHIVQVNVEAVSRRMANLAFCIWIVASSLSLLSCLLLSDIILSFAKFLTKGTLVSCSWKLIESPATNKKHSESLVSEAEKKEARLCLITALNRNQLTFFLLSNITTGLINMMVDTLHSSTSWALFVLSSYIFINCLVIYVLNLQGKIIKFW
;
A
#
# COMPACT_ATOMS: atom_id res chain seq x y z
N MET A 1 9.14 10.87 -35.66
CA MET A 1 8.34 9.97 -34.80
C MET A 1 7.03 10.66 -34.48
N SER A 2 5.91 9.92 -34.43
CA SER A 2 4.68 10.50 -33.88
C SER A 2 4.88 10.82 -32.39
N GLN A 3 4.16 11.81 -31.85
CA GLN A 3 4.16 12.10 -30.40
C GLN A 3 3.83 10.85 -29.58
N LYS A 4 3.09 9.92 -30.19
CA LYS A 4 2.80 8.61 -29.63
C LYS A 4 4.02 7.73 -29.43
N GLN A 5 4.82 7.55 -30.48
CA GLN A 5 6.04 6.75 -30.42
C GLN A 5 7.10 7.35 -29.47
N MET A 6 7.16 8.68 -29.35
CA MET A 6 8.09 9.33 -28.43
C MET A 6 7.73 9.06 -26.97
N LYS A 7 6.44 9.10 -26.61
CA LYS A 7 5.97 8.74 -25.27
C LYS A 7 6.21 7.27 -24.94
N GLU A 8 5.96 6.36 -25.89
CA GLU A 8 6.25 4.93 -25.70
C GLU A 8 7.75 4.69 -25.50
N ALA A 9 8.60 5.26 -26.36
CA ALA A 9 10.05 5.13 -26.25
C ALA A 9 10.61 5.70 -24.93
N PHE A 10 9.98 6.75 -24.41
CA PHE A 10 10.40 7.42 -23.17
C PHE A 10 10.20 6.58 -21.89
N VAL A 11 9.32 5.56 -21.94
CA VAL A 11 9.02 4.68 -20.80
C VAL A 11 9.51 3.23 -21.06
N SER A 12 10.19 3.00 -22.18
CA SER A 12 10.68 1.69 -22.61
C SER A 12 12.17 1.44 -22.30
N ASN A 13 12.55 0.17 -22.33
CA ASN A 13 13.89 -0.40 -22.12
C ASN A 13 14.56 -0.02 -20.79
N LEU A 14 13.80 -0.03 -19.69
CA LEU A 14 14.28 0.34 -18.37
C LEU A 14 14.61 -0.89 -17.51
N ASN A 15 15.76 -0.83 -16.81
CA ASN A 15 16.29 -1.92 -15.97
C ASN A 15 16.05 -1.72 -14.45
N GLY A 16 15.37 -0.64 -14.07
CA GLY A 16 14.98 -0.36 -12.69
C GLY A 16 16.17 0.09 -11.81
N THR A 17 16.06 -0.18 -10.51
CA THR A 17 17.09 0.07 -9.50
C THR A 17 17.24 -1.12 -8.54
N SER A 18 18.03 -0.97 -7.48
CA SER A 18 18.22 -1.97 -6.43
C SER A 18 16.96 -2.20 -5.58
N VAL A 19 16.78 -3.45 -5.14
CA VAL A 19 15.71 -3.86 -4.21
C VAL A 19 15.71 -3.01 -2.93
N LEU A 20 16.89 -2.70 -2.41
CA LEU A 20 17.05 -1.94 -1.17
C LEU A 20 16.53 -0.50 -1.33
N GLU A 21 16.88 0.18 -2.43
CA GLU A 21 16.42 1.55 -2.68
C GLU A 21 14.89 1.62 -2.79
N VAL A 22 14.27 0.68 -3.52
CA VAL A 22 12.80 0.63 -3.62
C VAL A 22 12.17 0.37 -2.25
N THR A 23 12.72 -0.57 -1.48
CA THR A 23 12.19 -0.90 -0.14
C THR A 23 12.32 0.28 0.82
N GLN A 24 13.43 1.01 0.79
CA GLN A 24 13.62 2.23 1.58
C GLN A 24 12.59 3.29 1.21
N GLY A 25 12.43 3.59 -0.08
CA GLY A 25 11.41 4.52 -0.56
C GLY A 25 9.98 4.12 -0.15
N LEU A 26 9.66 2.83 -0.13
CA LEU A 26 8.36 2.31 0.32
C LEU A 26 8.15 2.46 1.83
N CYS A 27 9.18 2.29 2.65
CA CYS A 27 9.10 2.41 4.11
C CYS A 27 9.10 3.87 4.59
N PHE A 28 9.63 4.80 3.79
CA PHE A 28 9.70 6.23 4.14
C PHE A 28 8.39 6.84 4.67
N PRO A 29 7.21 6.62 4.03
CA PRO A 29 5.98 7.25 4.47
C PRO A 29 5.51 6.76 5.84
N ALA A 30 5.97 5.60 6.33
CA ALA A 30 5.68 5.15 7.69
C ALA A 30 6.24 6.12 8.74
N PHE A 31 7.47 6.62 8.53
CA PHE A 31 8.08 7.63 9.40
C PHE A 31 7.39 8.99 9.29
N CYS A 32 6.87 9.34 8.12
CA CYS A 32 6.04 10.53 7.94
C CYS A 32 4.73 10.44 8.74
N ILE A 33 4.08 9.27 8.77
CA ILE A 33 2.89 9.01 9.60
C ILE A 33 3.22 9.15 11.09
N LEU A 34 4.37 8.64 11.53
CA LEU A 34 4.85 8.83 12.90
C LEU A 34 5.02 10.32 13.24
N CYS A 35 5.76 11.06 12.40
CA CYS A 35 6.01 12.48 12.60
C CYS A 35 4.71 13.28 12.64
N ARG A 36 3.76 12.99 11.75
CA ARG A 36 2.41 13.56 11.81
C ARG A 36 1.78 13.29 13.17
N GLY A 37 1.74 12.04 13.63
CA GLY A 37 1.14 11.70 14.93
C GLY A 37 1.77 12.46 16.10
N LEU A 38 3.09 12.59 16.12
CA LEU A 38 3.82 13.35 17.14
C LEU A 38 3.53 14.85 17.06
N LEU A 39 3.50 15.44 15.87
CA LEU A 39 3.11 16.84 15.67
C LEU A 39 1.71 17.13 16.22
N ILE A 40 0.78 16.20 16.02
CA ILE A 40 -0.58 16.30 16.56
C ILE A 40 -0.58 16.33 18.09
N ILE A 41 0.10 15.37 18.71
CA ILE A 41 0.20 15.28 20.18
C ILE A 41 0.82 16.57 20.73
N PHE A 42 1.92 17.01 20.14
CA PHE A 42 2.63 18.22 20.55
C PHE A 42 1.75 19.47 20.40
N SER A 43 1.00 19.59 19.29
CA SER A 43 0.08 20.72 19.07
C SER A 43 -1.04 20.77 20.11
N GLN A 44 -1.59 19.61 20.50
CA GLN A 44 -2.63 19.51 21.54
C GLN A 44 -2.10 19.86 22.94
N GLN A 45 -0.83 19.58 23.22
CA GLN A 45 -0.18 19.98 24.48
C GLN A 45 0.10 21.49 24.55
N LEU A 46 0.47 22.09 23.42
CA LEU A 46 0.84 23.51 23.35
C LEU A 46 -0.36 24.45 23.40
N CYS A 47 -1.45 24.10 22.73
CA CYS A 47 -2.61 24.97 22.58
C CYS A 47 -3.88 24.13 22.42
N SER A 48 -4.98 24.58 23.03
CA SER A 48 -6.34 24.08 22.75
C SER A 48 -6.82 24.59 21.39
N PHE A 49 -6.04 24.34 20.33
CA PHE A 49 -6.33 24.83 18.98
C PHE A 49 -7.67 24.24 18.54
N SER A 50 -8.66 25.12 18.35
CA SER A 50 -9.87 24.82 17.60
C SER A 50 -9.46 24.42 16.18
N HIS A 51 -9.42 23.12 15.89
CA HIS A 51 -8.90 22.62 14.64
C HIS A 51 -9.92 22.83 13.51
N ASN A 52 -9.70 23.88 12.72
CA ASN A 52 -10.33 24.05 11.42
C ASN A 52 -9.90 22.89 10.50
N TRP A 53 -10.86 22.28 9.80
CA TRP A 53 -10.61 21.18 8.87
C TRP A 53 -9.56 21.54 7.81
N LYS A 54 -9.49 22.82 7.41
CA LYS A 54 -8.51 23.31 6.43
C LYS A 54 -7.08 23.15 6.93
N ILE A 55 -6.81 23.55 8.18
CA ILE A 55 -5.48 23.45 8.80
C ILE A 55 -5.11 21.98 8.89
N ARG A 56 -6.04 21.13 9.34
CA ARG A 56 -5.76 19.70 9.51
C ARG A 56 -5.48 18.99 8.19
N PHE A 57 -6.26 19.30 7.16
CA PHE A 57 -6.00 18.82 5.82
C PHE A 57 -4.63 19.28 5.31
N PHE A 58 -4.29 20.56 5.46
CA PHE A 58 -3.02 21.10 4.98
C PHE A 58 -1.83 20.48 5.72
N THR A 59 -1.90 20.32 7.04
CA THR A 59 -0.87 19.63 7.83
C THR A 59 -0.72 18.17 7.37
N ASP A 60 -1.82 17.44 7.21
CA ASP A 60 -1.77 16.05 6.74
C ASP A 60 -1.18 15.96 5.34
N PHE A 61 -1.54 16.87 4.43
CA PHE A 61 -1.02 16.92 3.07
C PHE A 61 0.49 17.21 3.04
N VAL A 62 0.94 18.25 3.76
CA VAL A 62 2.36 18.64 3.80
C VAL A 62 3.23 17.59 4.47
N VAL A 63 2.76 16.93 5.52
CA VAL A 63 3.58 15.94 6.23
C VAL A 63 3.56 14.56 5.56
N LEU A 64 2.45 14.17 4.91
CA LEU A 64 2.32 12.82 4.33
C LEU A 64 2.58 12.76 2.82
N ILE A 65 2.07 13.74 2.06
CA ILE A 65 2.05 13.67 0.59
C ILE A 65 3.23 14.38 -0.03
N VAL A 66 3.61 15.57 0.47
CA VAL A 66 4.74 16.32 -0.10
C VAL A 66 6.06 15.52 -0.03
N PRO A 67 6.45 14.90 1.10
CA PRO A 67 7.64 14.07 1.16
C PRO A 67 7.58 12.85 0.25
N LEU A 68 6.39 12.27 0.05
CA LEU A 68 6.19 11.19 -0.90
C LEU A 68 6.40 11.65 -2.35
N VAL A 69 5.99 12.87 -2.69
CA VAL A 69 6.23 13.44 -4.02
C VAL A 69 7.72 13.73 -4.21
N THR A 70 8.40 14.32 -3.24
CA THR A 70 9.83 14.68 -3.36
C THR A 70 10.73 13.46 -3.47
N THR A 71 10.49 12.42 -2.65
CA THR A 71 11.23 11.14 -2.68
C THR A 71 11.12 10.44 -4.04
N LEU A 72 9.94 10.51 -4.67
CA LEU A 72 9.70 9.91 -5.99
C LEU A 72 10.18 10.76 -7.17
N THR A 73 10.63 11.99 -6.93
CA THR A 73 10.97 12.96 -7.98
C THR A 73 12.36 13.56 -7.74
N VAL A 74 12.43 14.82 -7.30
CA VAL A 74 13.65 15.64 -7.22
C VAL A 74 14.67 15.07 -6.22
N LEU A 75 14.21 14.51 -5.10
CA LEU A 75 15.06 14.03 -4.02
C LEU A 75 15.30 12.52 -4.05
N SER A 76 14.95 11.87 -5.17
CA SER A 76 15.17 10.44 -5.40
C SER A 76 16.62 9.97 -5.34
N SER A 77 17.59 10.87 -5.50
CA SER A 77 19.02 10.55 -5.30
C SER A 77 19.45 10.64 -3.83
N PHE A 78 18.66 11.32 -2.99
CA PHE A 78 18.98 11.63 -1.59
C PHE A 78 17.97 11.01 -0.61
N ILE A 79 17.37 9.88 -0.97
CA ILE A 79 16.36 9.19 -0.16
C ILE A 79 16.85 8.95 1.28
N PHE A 80 18.10 8.54 1.45
CA PHE A 80 18.68 8.32 2.78
C PHE A 80 18.73 9.60 3.63
N LEU A 81 19.06 10.73 3.01
CA LEU A 81 19.11 12.02 3.70
C LEU A 81 17.70 12.47 4.13
N GLU A 82 16.70 12.32 3.26
CA GLU A 82 15.31 12.62 3.62
C GLU A 82 14.84 11.74 4.79
N HIS A 83 15.17 10.45 4.79
CA HIS A 83 14.89 9.55 5.91
C HIS A 83 15.51 10.06 7.21
N LEU A 84 16.80 10.40 7.17
CA LEU A 84 17.53 10.88 8.34
C LEU A 84 16.90 12.17 8.89
N ILE A 85 16.54 13.12 8.03
CA ILE A 85 15.88 14.37 8.42
C ILE A 85 14.56 14.08 9.13
N VAL A 86 13.70 13.25 8.55
CA VAL A 86 12.39 12.90 9.14
C VAL A 86 12.57 12.19 10.49
N ILE A 87 13.54 11.28 10.61
CA ILE A 87 13.84 10.59 11.86
C ILE A 87 14.33 11.57 12.94
N ILE A 88 15.24 12.49 12.59
CA ILE A 88 15.75 13.51 13.52
C ILE A 88 14.61 14.45 13.97
N CYS A 89 13.78 14.92 13.03
CA CYS A 89 12.61 15.73 13.35
C CYS A 89 11.64 14.99 14.28
N GLY A 90 11.33 13.72 13.97
CA GLY A 90 10.48 12.87 14.80
C GLY A 90 11.05 12.65 16.21
N ALA A 91 12.35 12.39 16.31
CA ALA A 91 13.05 12.23 17.59
C ALA A 91 13.04 13.52 18.41
N GLY A 92 13.25 14.68 17.77
CA GLY A 92 13.16 15.99 18.42
C GLY A 92 11.77 16.29 18.97
N LEU A 93 10.72 16.02 18.18
CA LEU A 93 9.33 16.16 18.63
C LEU A 93 9.01 15.21 19.79
N PHE A 94 9.44 13.95 19.69
CA PHE A 94 9.25 12.96 20.73
C PHE A 94 9.95 13.38 22.03
N TYR A 95 11.16 13.91 21.94
CA TYR A 95 11.91 14.42 23.08
C TYR A 95 11.19 15.58 23.77
N GLN A 96 10.65 16.53 23.00
CA GLN A 96 9.83 17.62 23.54
C GLN A 96 8.57 17.13 24.25
N ILE A 97 7.87 16.15 23.67
CA ILE A 97 6.70 15.49 24.30
C ILE A 97 7.10 14.81 25.60
N TYR A 98 8.25 14.12 25.61
CA TYR A 98 8.77 13.43 26.79
C TYR A 98 9.14 14.37 27.93
N GLN A 99 9.74 15.53 27.61
CA GLN A 99 10.04 16.58 28.60
C GLN A 99 8.76 17.18 29.19
N ARG A 100 7.73 17.37 28.35
CA ARG A 100 6.42 17.95 28.73
C ARG A 100 5.39 16.90 29.16
N ARG A 101 5.83 15.71 29.53
CA ARG A 101 4.92 14.62 29.91
C ARG A 101 4.07 15.01 31.11
N THR A 102 2.76 14.87 30.97
CA THR A 102 1.80 15.13 32.06
C THR A 102 1.66 13.90 32.97
N CYS A 103 1.80 12.72 32.38
CA CYS A 103 1.73 11.45 33.10
C CYS A 103 3.13 10.94 33.42
N TYR A 104 3.30 10.29 34.58
CA TYR A 104 4.55 9.65 35.00
C TYR A 104 5.79 10.58 34.97
N ALA A 105 5.61 11.88 35.20
CA ALA A 105 6.68 12.89 35.19
C ALA A 105 7.86 12.53 36.12
N ARG A 106 7.58 12.04 37.33
CA ARG A 106 8.58 11.75 38.38
C ARG A 106 8.99 10.28 38.49
N VAL A 107 8.65 9.45 37.50
CA VAL A 107 8.90 8.00 37.53
C VAL A 107 10.12 7.66 36.67
N PRO A 108 11.02 6.75 37.10
CA PRO A 108 12.14 6.30 36.27
C PRO A 108 11.65 5.59 35.01
N VAL A 109 12.38 5.76 33.89
CA VAL A 109 12.00 5.26 32.56
C VAL A 109 11.70 3.75 32.56
N GLN A 110 12.48 2.96 33.28
CA GLN A 110 12.29 1.50 33.37
C GLN A 110 10.89 1.14 33.87
N LYS A 111 10.43 1.77 34.96
CA LYS A 111 9.08 1.55 35.50
C LYS A 111 7.97 2.06 34.57
N ILE A 112 8.24 3.09 33.76
CA ILE A 112 7.30 3.59 32.74
C ILE A 112 7.14 2.53 31.64
N LEU A 113 8.25 1.97 31.15
CA LEU A 113 8.24 0.94 30.11
C LEU A 113 7.56 -0.34 30.58
N GLU A 114 7.83 -0.78 31.81
CA GLU A 114 7.15 -1.96 32.40
C GLU A 114 5.63 -1.78 32.48
N LYS A 115 5.17 -0.58 32.87
CA LYS A 115 3.74 -0.26 32.87
C LYS A 115 3.18 -0.23 31.45
N PHE A 116 3.89 0.41 30.52
CA PHE A 116 3.49 0.50 29.12
C PHE A 116 3.31 -0.88 28.46
N LEU A 117 4.24 -1.80 28.69
CA LEU A 117 4.18 -3.16 28.13
C LEU A 117 2.95 -3.96 28.59
N LYS A 118 2.35 -3.59 29.74
CA LYS A 118 1.15 -4.23 30.31
C LYS A 118 -0.16 -3.55 29.90
N ILE A 119 -0.12 -2.45 29.15
CA ILE A 119 -1.33 -1.75 28.70
C ILE A 119 -2.08 -2.60 27.68
N SER A 120 -3.41 -2.57 27.78
CA SER A 120 -4.28 -3.17 26.79
C SER A 120 -4.58 -2.23 25.62
N LEU A 121 -4.55 -2.78 24.40
CA LEU A 121 -4.90 -2.08 23.17
C LEU A 121 -6.24 -2.58 22.62
N GLU A 122 -7.02 -1.66 22.02
CA GLU A 122 -8.20 -2.04 21.25
C GLU A 122 -7.77 -2.77 19.96
N SER A 123 -8.13 -4.05 19.85
CA SER A 123 -7.61 -4.92 18.79
C SER A 123 -8.51 -5.03 17.54
N GLU A 124 -9.68 -4.38 17.50
CA GLU A 124 -10.61 -4.53 16.37
C GLU A 124 -10.18 -3.78 15.11
N TYR A 125 -9.47 -2.67 15.29
CA TYR A 125 -8.91 -1.87 14.21
C TYR A 125 -7.38 -1.93 14.26
N ASN A 126 -6.77 -2.35 13.16
CA ASN A 126 -5.31 -2.30 13.01
C ASN A 126 -4.90 -1.10 12.14
N PRO A 127 -4.27 -0.06 12.71
CA PRO A 127 -3.86 1.12 11.97
C PRO A 127 -2.75 0.83 10.96
N ALA A 128 -1.84 -0.12 11.22
CA ALA A 128 -0.78 -0.51 10.29
C ALA A 128 -1.33 -1.07 8.96
N ILE A 129 -2.40 -1.89 9.00
CA ILE A 129 -3.05 -2.37 7.77
C ILE A 129 -3.68 -1.21 6.98
N SER A 130 -4.28 -0.25 7.68
CA SER A 130 -4.88 0.92 7.05
C SER A 130 -3.81 1.84 6.44
N GLY A 131 -2.71 2.07 7.17
CA GLY A 131 -1.54 2.79 6.70
C GLY A 131 -0.92 2.16 5.46
N TYR A 132 -0.72 0.84 5.45
CA TYR A 132 -0.18 0.09 4.30
C TYR A 132 -0.99 0.37 3.04
N ARG A 133 -2.33 0.25 3.12
CA ARG A 133 -3.20 0.43 1.95
C ARG A 133 -3.23 1.89 1.48
N VAL A 134 -3.17 2.85 2.40
CA VAL A 134 -3.11 4.29 2.07
C VAL A 134 -1.79 4.64 1.40
N ILE A 135 -0.66 4.18 1.94
CA ILE A 135 0.67 4.39 1.35
C ILE A 135 0.69 3.81 -0.07
N ASN A 136 0.27 2.56 -0.27
CA ASN A 136 0.26 1.95 -1.59
C ASN A 136 -0.63 2.71 -2.59
N SER A 137 -1.78 3.22 -2.13
CA SER A 137 -2.69 4.01 -2.98
C SER A 137 -2.12 5.38 -3.34
N ALA A 138 -1.56 6.11 -2.36
CA ALA A 138 -0.96 7.42 -2.58
C ALA A 138 0.30 7.33 -3.45
N PHE A 139 1.16 6.35 -3.17
CA PHE A 139 2.35 6.05 -3.96
C PHE A 139 1.99 5.79 -5.42
N THR A 140 0.98 4.94 -5.66
CA THR A 140 0.51 4.65 -7.02
C THR A 140 -0.03 5.90 -7.69
N ALA A 141 -0.87 6.68 -7.00
CA ALA A 141 -1.45 7.90 -7.56
C ALA A 141 -0.40 8.92 -8.00
N VAL A 142 0.68 9.08 -7.25
CA VAL A 142 1.83 9.93 -7.62
C VAL A 142 2.57 9.32 -8.81
N ALA A 143 2.92 8.03 -8.74
CA ALA A 143 3.76 7.39 -9.75
C ALA A 143 3.10 7.30 -11.14
N ILE A 144 1.78 7.07 -11.23
CA ILE A 144 1.09 6.92 -12.53
C ILE A 144 1.08 8.20 -13.37
N LEU A 145 1.14 9.39 -12.73
CA LEU A 145 1.25 10.65 -13.45
C LEU A 145 2.72 11.08 -13.56
N ALA A 146 3.51 10.89 -12.52
CA ALA A 146 4.90 11.33 -12.51
C ALA A 146 5.73 10.69 -13.63
N VAL A 147 5.50 9.42 -13.95
CA VAL A 147 6.24 8.69 -15.00
C VAL A 147 6.21 9.38 -16.36
N ASP A 148 5.15 10.12 -16.67
CA ASP A 148 4.97 10.83 -17.94
C ASP A 148 5.80 12.11 -18.04
N PHE A 149 6.39 12.58 -16.93
CA PHE A 149 7.25 13.77 -16.86
C PHE A 149 8.74 13.42 -16.76
N PRO A 150 9.65 14.17 -17.42
CA PRO A 150 11.11 14.05 -17.24
C PRO A 150 11.59 14.11 -15.80
N LEU A 151 10.84 14.81 -14.94
CA LEU A 151 11.08 14.90 -13.50
C LEU A 151 11.16 13.53 -12.80
N PHE A 152 10.41 12.53 -13.28
CA PHE A 152 10.40 11.22 -12.63
C PHE A 152 11.62 10.39 -13.04
N PRO A 153 12.42 9.92 -12.08
CA PRO A 153 13.60 9.10 -12.34
C PRO A 153 13.22 7.81 -13.04
N ARG A 154 13.84 7.56 -14.20
CA ARG A 154 13.57 6.35 -15.00
C ARG A 154 13.88 5.05 -14.26
N LYS A 155 14.80 5.09 -13.28
CA LYS A 155 15.11 3.97 -12.38
C LYS A 155 13.91 3.47 -11.54
N PHE A 156 12.88 4.30 -11.35
CA PHE A 156 11.66 3.92 -10.61
C PHE A 156 10.50 3.49 -11.50
N ALA A 157 10.61 3.69 -12.81
CA ALA A 157 9.59 3.27 -13.76
C ALA A 157 9.56 1.74 -13.90
N LYS A 158 8.55 1.23 -14.61
CA LYS A 158 8.37 -0.20 -14.80
C LYS A 158 9.54 -0.79 -15.59
N THR A 159 10.01 -1.94 -15.15
CA THR A 159 11.00 -2.72 -15.91
C THR A 159 10.34 -3.54 -17.01
N GLU A 160 11.06 -3.76 -18.11
CA GLU A 160 10.52 -4.49 -19.27
C GLU A 160 10.60 -6.01 -19.13
N LEU A 161 11.79 -6.53 -18.80
CA LEU A 161 12.04 -7.97 -18.66
C LEU A 161 12.47 -8.31 -17.25
N TYR A 162 13.58 -7.74 -16.79
CA TYR A 162 14.13 -7.97 -15.46
C TYR A 162 14.52 -6.67 -14.78
N GLY A 163 14.50 -6.70 -13.45
CA GLY A 163 14.90 -5.58 -12.58
C GLY A 163 13.81 -5.23 -11.59
N THR A 164 14.07 -4.18 -10.80
CA THR A 164 13.13 -3.71 -9.78
C THR A 164 12.92 -2.21 -9.86
N GLY A 165 11.76 -1.81 -10.37
CA GLY A 165 11.29 -0.43 -10.31
C GLY A 165 10.32 -0.20 -9.14
N ALA A 166 10.19 1.05 -8.71
CA ALA A 166 9.21 1.44 -7.70
C ALA A 166 7.76 1.19 -8.18
N MET A 167 7.51 1.42 -9.48
CA MET A 167 6.23 1.08 -10.13
C MET A 167 5.97 -0.43 -10.23
N ASP A 168 7.01 -1.28 -10.21
CA ASP A 168 6.84 -2.73 -10.30
C ASP A 168 6.25 -3.32 -9.01
N PHE A 169 6.45 -2.65 -7.87
CA PHE A 169 5.86 -3.03 -6.58
C PHE A 169 4.32 -2.87 -6.58
N GLY A 170 3.79 -1.85 -7.26
CA GLY A 170 2.42 -1.37 -7.06
C GLY A 170 1.33 -2.46 -7.18
N VAL A 171 1.37 -3.27 -8.24
CA VAL A 171 0.38 -4.33 -8.48
C VAL A 171 0.45 -5.40 -7.39
N GLY A 172 1.66 -5.85 -7.06
CA GLY A 172 1.89 -6.83 -6.00
C GLY A 172 1.43 -6.31 -4.64
N GLY A 173 1.75 -5.05 -4.33
CA GLY A 173 1.31 -4.37 -3.11
C GLY A 173 -0.21 -4.23 -3.00
N PHE A 174 -0.91 -3.95 -4.10
CA PHE A 174 -2.39 -3.93 -4.10
C PHE A 174 -2.99 -5.31 -3.86
N VAL A 175 -2.45 -6.34 -4.52
CA VAL A 175 -2.91 -7.72 -4.35
C VAL A 175 -2.69 -8.19 -2.90
N PHE A 176 -1.50 -7.93 -2.34
CA PHE A 176 -1.18 -8.26 -0.95
C PHE A 176 -2.04 -7.46 0.05
N GLY A 177 -2.18 -6.15 -0.16
CA GLY A 177 -2.96 -5.25 0.70
C GLY A 177 -4.46 -5.54 0.72
N THR A 178 -5.02 -5.97 -0.41
CA THR A 178 -6.42 -6.40 -0.49
C THR A 178 -6.63 -7.78 0.13
N ALA A 179 -5.66 -8.69 -0.01
CA ALA A 179 -5.68 -10.01 0.61
C ALA A 179 -5.67 -9.96 2.14
N MET A 180 -4.91 -9.04 2.75
CA MET A 180 -4.86 -8.88 4.22
C MET A 180 -6.24 -8.56 4.84
N VAL A 181 -7.17 -8.04 4.04
CA VAL A 181 -8.43 -7.45 4.50
C VAL A 181 -9.63 -8.13 3.85
N CYS A 182 -9.41 -9.28 3.21
CA CYS A 182 -10.44 -10.04 2.55
C CYS A 182 -11.49 -10.56 3.56
N LEU A 183 -12.67 -10.92 3.05
CA LEU A 183 -13.83 -11.27 3.90
C LEU A 183 -13.56 -12.51 4.77
N GLU A 184 -12.76 -13.41 4.24
CA GLU A 184 -12.33 -14.69 4.81
C GLU A 184 -11.48 -14.46 6.06
N VAL A 185 -10.54 -13.52 5.97
CA VAL A 185 -9.65 -13.15 7.08
C VAL A 185 -10.42 -12.47 8.20
N ARG A 186 -11.42 -11.65 7.87
CA ARG A 186 -12.22 -10.90 8.84
C ARG A 186 -13.19 -11.76 9.65
N ARG A 187 -13.35 -13.06 9.31
CA ARG A 187 -14.16 -14.08 10.01
C ARG A 187 -15.61 -13.69 10.37
N LYS A 188 -16.15 -12.57 9.85
CA LYS A 188 -17.48 -12.08 10.20
C LYS A 188 -18.63 -12.97 9.72
N TYR A 189 -18.37 -14.02 8.93
CA TYR A 189 -19.40 -14.82 8.25
C TYR A 189 -19.06 -16.31 8.09
N LEU A 190 -18.35 -16.92 9.05
CA LEU A 190 -17.95 -18.34 8.97
C LEU A 190 -19.11 -19.35 9.10
N GLU A 191 -20.36 -18.88 9.25
CA GLU A 191 -21.58 -19.70 9.39
C GLU A 191 -22.35 -19.89 8.07
N GLY A 192 -21.69 -19.79 6.91
CA GLY A 192 -22.32 -19.95 5.58
C GLY A 192 -21.86 -21.20 4.82
N SER A 193 -22.70 -21.72 3.93
CA SER A 193 -22.32 -22.78 2.99
C SER A 193 -21.19 -22.33 2.04
N ARG A 194 -20.31 -23.27 1.63
CA ARG A 194 -19.19 -23.02 0.69
C ARG A 194 -19.64 -22.39 -0.64
N LEU A 195 -20.87 -22.64 -1.06
CA LEU A 195 -21.46 -22.14 -2.30
C LEU A 195 -21.93 -20.69 -2.18
N ASN A 196 -22.49 -20.31 -1.02
CA ASN A 196 -22.82 -18.91 -0.71
C ASN A 196 -21.56 -18.03 -0.68
N TYR A 197 -20.43 -18.60 -0.29
CA TYR A 197 -19.14 -17.93 -0.31
C TYR A 197 -18.68 -17.60 -1.73
N LEU A 198 -18.68 -18.58 -2.65
CA LEU A 198 -18.35 -18.33 -4.06
C LEU A 198 -19.28 -17.31 -4.71
N ARG A 199 -20.58 -17.41 -4.42
CA ARG A 199 -21.58 -16.45 -4.90
C ARG A 199 -21.28 -15.02 -4.44
N LYS A 200 -20.88 -14.83 -3.18
CA LYS A 200 -20.49 -13.53 -2.64
C LYS A 200 -19.19 -13.02 -3.26
N SER A 201 -18.21 -13.90 -3.47
CA SER A 201 -16.96 -13.54 -4.16
C SER A 201 -17.27 -13.05 -5.59
N LEU A 202 -18.08 -13.78 -6.35
CA LEU A 202 -18.53 -13.38 -7.70
C LEU A 202 -19.23 -12.02 -7.70
N TYR A 203 -20.14 -11.78 -6.75
CA TYR A 203 -20.82 -10.49 -6.63
C TYR A 203 -19.84 -9.34 -6.32
N SER A 204 -18.87 -9.58 -5.42
CA SER A 204 -17.87 -8.56 -5.03
C SER A 204 -16.91 -8.17 -6.15
N VAL A 205 -16.82 -9.00 -7.19
CA VAL A 205 -15.92 -8.81 -8.34
C VAL A 205 -16.60 -8.08 -9.49
N GLY A 206 -17.94 -8.06 -9.54
CA GLY A 206 -18.73 -7.40 -10.58
C GLY A 206 -18.33 -5.94 -10.88
N PRO A 207 -18.19 -5.06 -9.86
CA PRO A 207 -17.75 -3.68 -10.09
C PRO A 207 -16.35 -3.58 -10.70
N LEU A 208 -15.42 -4.46 -10.31
CA LEU A 208 -14.08 -4.49 -10.88
C LEU A 208 -14.09 -4.96 -12.34
N LEU A 209 -14.95 -5.94 -12.67
CA LEU A 209 -15.14 -6.39 -14.04
C LEU A 209 -15.69 -5.27 -14.93
N PHE A 210 -16.71 -4.54 -14.44
CA PHE A 210 -17.25 -3.37 -15.13
C PHE A 210 -16.17 -2.31 -15.39
N LEU A 211 -15.36 -1.98 -14.38
CA LEU A 211 -14.24 -1.05 -14.52
C LEU A 211 -13.19 -1.54 -15.53
N GLY A 212 -12.92 -2.84 -15.55
CA GLY A 212 -12.03 -3.47 -16.54
C GLY A 212 -12.54 -3.30 -17.97
N ILE A 213 -13.84 -3.52 -18.20
CA ILE A 213 -14.48 -3.34 -19.51
C ILE A 213 -14.49 -1.86 -19.91
N ALA A 214 -14.92 -0.97 -19.00
CA ALA A 214 -14.97 0.47 -19.26
C ALA A 214 -13.59 1.02 -19.63
N ARG A 215 -12.53 0.60 -18.92
CA ARG A 215 -11.14 0.97 -19.25
C ARG A 215 -10.73 0.49 -20.64
N LEU A 216 -11.06 -0.76 -21.00
CA LEU A 216 -10.72 -1.29 -22.32
C LEU A 216 -11.40 -0.50 -23.44
N VAL A 217 -12.69 -0.23 -23.31
CA VAL A 217 -13.47 0.50 -24.32
C VAL A 217 -12.97 1.94 -24.45
N THR A 218 -12.72 2.63 -23.33
CA THR A 218 -12.23 4.01 -23.34
C THR A 218 -10.83 4.13 -23.96
N ILE A 219 -9.90 3.26 -23.60
CA ILE A 219 -8.54 3.34 -24.16
C ILE A 219 -8.53 3.03 -25.66
N LYS A 220 -9.26 1.99 -26.09
CA LYS A 220 -9.35 1.66 -27.53
C LYS A 220 -10.05 2.74 -28.35
N SER A 221 -11.09 3.38 -27.81
CA SER A 221 -11.80 4.47 -28.51
C SER A 221 -10.98 5.76 -28.59
N ILE A 222 -10.19 6.09 -27.57
CA ILE A 222 -9.35 7.30 -27.52
C ILE A 222 -8.01 7.09 -28.28
N GLY A 223 -7.64 5.84 -28.58
CA GLY A 223 -6.37 5.52 -29.25
C GLY A 223 -5.14 5.76 -28.38
N TYR A 224 -5.32 5.80 -27.05
CA TYR A 224 -4.25 6.02 -26.07
C TYR A 224 -3.19 4.91 -26.15
N GLN A 225 -1.99 5.22 -25.68
CA GLN A 225 -0.85 4.28 -25.72
C GLN A 225 -1.00 3.20 -24.66
N GLU A 226 -0.89 1.94 -25.06
CA GLU A 226 -0.88 0.80 -24.16
C GLU A 226 0.43 0.04 -24.33
N HIS A 227 1.19 -0.09 -23.25
CA HIS A 227 2.32 -1.01 -23.22
C HIS A 227 1.79 -2.45 -23.18
N VAL A 228 1.69 -3.07 -24.35
CA VAL A 228 1.16 -4.45 -24.53
C VAL A 228 1.96 -5.46 -23.70
N SER A 229 3.23 -5.19 -23.42
CA SER A 229 4.10 -6.02 -22.57
C SER A 229 3.69 -6.05 -21.09
N GLU A 230 2.80 -5.16 -20.62
CA GLU A 230 2.36 -5.15 -19.23
C GLU A 230 1.35 -6.25 -18.92
N TYR A 231 0.31 -6.35 -19.74
CA TYR A 231 -0.83 -7.25 -19.52
C TYR A 231 -1.27 -7.95 -20.79
N GLY A 232 -1.12 -7.29 -21.94
CA GLY A 232 -1.63 -7.76 -23.22
C GLY A 232 -2.39 -6.67 -23.97
N VAL A 233 -3.02 -7.05 -25.07
CA VAL A 233 -3.76 -6.15 -25.94
C VAL A 233 -5.13 -5.79 -25.37
N HIS A 234 -5.77 -6.73 -24.66
CA HIS A 234 -7.12 -6.59 -24.10
C HIS A 234 -7.16 -6.82 -22.59
N TRP A 235 -6.07 -7.29 -21.99
CA TRP A 235 -5.99 -7.54 -20.56
C TRP A 235 -5.56 -6.28 -19.81
N ASN A 236 -6.06 -6.10 -18.59
CA ASN A 236 -5.67 -4.99 -17.73
C ASN A 236 -5.65 -5.40 -16.25
N PHE A 237 -5.15 -4.50 -15.42
CA PHE A 237 -5.03 -4.67 -13.98
C PHE A 237 -6.32 -5.13 -13.27
N PHE A 238 -7.49 -4.62 -13.68
CA PHE A 238 -8.75 -4.99 -13.06
C PHE A 238 -9.10 -6.46 -13.34
N PHE A 239 -8.88 -6.93 -14.58
CA PHE A 239 -9.06 -8.34 -14.93
C PHE A 239 -8.09 -9.26 -14.17
N THR A 240 -6.83 -8.84 -13.98
CA THR A 240 -5.89 -9.59 -13.13
C THR A 240 -6.42 -9.74 -11.70
N ILE A 241 -6.89 -8.65 -11.07
CA ILE A 241 -7.46 -8.73 -9.70
C ILE A 241 -8.71 -9.62 -9.66
N VAL A 242 -9.59 -9.52 -10.66
CA VAL A 242 -10.79 -10.36 -10.81
C VAL A 242 -10.41 -11.84 -10.77
N VAL A 243 -9.48 -12.25 -11.65
CA VAL A 243 -9.04 -13.65 -11.73
C VAL A 243 -8.35 -14.09 -10.45
N VAL A 244 -7.44 -13.27 -9.91
CA VAL A 244 -6.73 -13.58 -8.66
C VAL A 244 -7.72 -13.80 -7.50
N LYS A 245 -8.74 -12.95 -7.36
CA LYS A 245 -9.77 -13.11 -6.31
C LYS A 245 -10.58 -14.38 -6.49
N LEU A 246 -10.96 -14.72 -7.73
CA LEU A 246 -11.74 -15.93 -8.00
C LEU A 246 -10.92 -17.21 -7.72
N ILE A 247 -9.68 -17.27 -8.20
CA ILE A 247 -8.79 -18.42 -7.95
C ILE A 247 -8.48 -18.53 -6.45
N ALA A 248 -8.14 -17.43 -5.79
CA ALA A 248 -7.89 -17.42 -4.34
C ALA A 248 -9.13 -17.88 -3.56
N ALA A 249 -10.33 -17.44 -3.95
CA ALA A 249 -11.56 -17.90 -3.31
C ALA A 249 -11.74 -19.42 -3.45
N LEU A 250 -11.48 -19.99 -4.63
CA LEU A 250 -11.51 -21.44 -4.84
C LEU A 250 -10.48 -22.17 -3.97
N LEU A 251 -9.24 -21.67 -3.91
CA LEU A 251 -8.18 -22.24 -3.09
C LEU A 251 -8.52 -22.23 -1.60
N LEU A 252 -9.15 -21.16 -1.11
CA LEU A 252 -9.55 -21.02 0.30
C LEU A 252 -10.74 -21.91 0.69
N ILE A 253 -11.46 -22.49 -0.28
CA ILE A 253 -12.47 -23.53 -0.03
C ILE A 253 -11.81 -24.89 0.15
N ILE A 254 -10.75 -25.16 -0.61
CA ILE A 254 -10.03 -26.43 -0.63
C ILE A 254 -9.08 -26.53 0.57
N PHE A 255 -8.33 -25.45 0.84
CA PHE A 255 -7.28 -25.42 1.84
C PHE A 255 -7.66 -24.59 3.07
N PRO A 256 -7.25 -25.02 4.28
CA PRO A 256 -7.54 -24.27 5.50
C PRO A 256 -6.77 -22.95 5.52
N LEU A 257 -7.45 -21.88 5.96
CA LEU A 257 -6.92 -20.51 6.08
C LEU A 257 -5.55 -20.42 6.78
N ASN A 258 -5.36 -21.18 7.86
CA ASN A 258 -4.13 -21.15 8.67
C ASN A 258 -2.89 -21.71 7.95
N LYS A 259 -3.07 -22.45 6.85
CA LYS A 259 -1.99 -23.03 6.03
C LYS A 259 -1.83 -22.33 4.68
N SER A 260 -2.40 -21.14 4.51
CA SER A 260 -2.34 -20.37 3.26
C SER A 260 -0.90 -20.03 2.81
N TRP A 261 0.04 -19.90 3.76
CA TRP A 261 1.46 -19.72 3.44
C TRP A 261 2.09 -20.93 2.73
N ILE A 262 1.68 -22.16 3.07
CA ILE A 262 2.15 -23.38 2.40
C ILE A 262 1.66 -23.37 0.96
N VAL A 263 0.39 -23.03 0.75
CA VAL A 263 -0.20 -22.91 -0.59
C VAL A 263 0.54 -21.85 -1.41
N ALA A 264 0.86 -20.70 -0.82
CA ALA A 264 1.64 -19.65 -1.48
C ALA A 264 3.02 -20.16 -1.94
N ILE A 265 3.77 -20.83 -1.04
CA ILE A 265 5.09 -21.40 -1.37
C ILE A 265 4.95 -22.47 -2.45
N SER A 266 4.00 -23.40 -2.31
CA SER A 266 3.78 -24.47 -3.29
C SER A 266 3.45 -23.92 -4.68
N ILE A 267 2.56 -22.92 -4.78
CA ILE A 267 2.22 -22.29 -6.07
C ILE A 267 3.44 -21.60 -6.66
N THR A 268 4.19 -20.83 -5.85
CA THR A 268 5.32 -20.06 -6.38
C THR A 268 6.46 -20.97 -6.85
N VAL A 269 6.78 -22.02 -6.08
CA VAL A 269 7.82 -22.98 -6.46
C VAL A 269 7.39 -23.78 -7.68
N LEU A 270 6.16 -24.32 -7.70
CA LEU A 270 5.65 -25.07 -8.85
C LEU A 270 5.62 -24.19 -10.11
N TYR A 271 5.21 -22.93 -9.98
CA TYR A 271 5.19 -21.98 -11.10
C TYR A 271 6.60 -21.66 -11.61
N GLN A 272 7.60 -21.54 -10.74
CA GLN A 272 8.99 -21.37 -11.18
C GLN A 272 9.52 -22.61 -11.90
N LEU A 273 9.25 -23.80 -11.35
CA LEU A 273 9.63 -25.06 -12.00
C LEU A 273 8.96 -25.19 -13.38
N THR A 274 7.69 -24.79 -13.53
CA THR A 274 7.06 -24.80 -14.85
C THR A 274 7.68 -23.76 -15.78
N LEU A 275 8.07 -22.57 -15.30
CA LEU A 275 8.78 -21.59 -16.14
C LEU A 275 10.14 -22.09 -16.63
N ASP A 276 10.87 -22.84 -15.81
CA ASP A 276 12.22 -23.30 -16.11
C ASP A 276 12.24 -24.59 -16.94
N PHE A 277 11.35 -25.56 -16.63
CA PHE A 277 11.35 -26.87 -17.29
C PHE A 277 10.40 -26.97 -18.50
N THR A 278 9.53 -25.98 -18.72
CA THR A 278 8.58 -26.00 -19.85
C THR A 278 8.76 -24.77 -20.75
N PRO A 279 8.27 -24.78 -22.00
CA PRO A 279 8.33 -23.60 -22.88
C PRO A 279 7.39 -22.47 -22.44
N LEU A 280 6.89 -22.45 -21.20
CA LEU A 280 6.01 -21.40 -20.70
C LEU A 280 6.69 -20.02 -20.71
N LYS A 281 7.99 -19.96 -20.38
CA LYS A 281 8.77 -18.73 -20.45
C LYS A 281 8.88 -18.19 -21.88
N SER A 282 9.16 -19.06 -22.85
CA SER A 282 9.19 -18.66 -24.27
C SER A 282 7.80 -18.29 -24.79
N LEU A 283 6.74 -18.93 -24.30
CA LEU A 283 5.35 -18.54 -24.59
C LEU A 283 5.06 -17.12 -24.11
N ILE A 284 5.42 -16.75 -22.87
CA ILE A 284 5.19 -15.38 -22.36
C ILE A 284 5.93 -14.34 -23.21
N LEU A 285 7.20 -14.62 -23.56
CA LEU A 285 8.05 -13.67 -24.25
C LEU A 285 7.72 -13.55 -25.75
N TYR A 286 7.59 -14.69 -26.43
CA TYR A 286 7.53 -14.79 -27.90
C TYR A 286 6.22 -15.38 -28.45
N GLY A 287 5.35 -15.94 -27.61
CA GLY A 287 4.07 -16.51 -28.05
C GLY A 287 4.19 -17.95 -28.54
N THR A 288 3.04 -18.57 -28.85
CA THR A 288 2.98 -19.98 -29.28
C THR A 288 3.84 -20.25 -30.51
N ASP A 289 3.92 -19.26 -31.40
CA ASP A 289 4.58 -19.41 -32.70
C ASP A 289 6.06 -18.97 -32.65
N GLY A 290 6.55 -18.50 -31.49
CA GLY A 290 7.90 -17.98 -31.31
C GLY A 290 8.22 -16.67 -32.06
N ARG A 291 7.28 -16.15 -32.86
CA ARG A 291 7.45 -14.97 -33.72
C ARG A 291 6.91 -13.67 -33.14
N GLY A 292 6.41 -13.69 -31.90
CA GLY A 292 5.80 -12.53 -31.26
C GLY A 292 4.39 -12.21 -31.76
N THR A 293 3.76 -13.11 -32.51
CA THR A 293 2.40 -12.93 -33.06
C THR A 293 1.39 -12.73 -31.93
N ARG A 294 0.43 -11.81 -32.15
CA ARG A 294 -0.65 -11.47 -31.21
C ARG A 294 -2.01 -11.99 -31.72
N VAL A 295 -1.99 -13.14 -32.40
CA VAL A 295 -3.19 -13.76 -32.98
C VAL A 295 -3.84 -14.68 -31.95
N GLY A 296 -5.14 -14.47 -31.71
CA GLY A 296 -5.91 -15.22 -30.71
C GLY A 296 -5.84 -14.64 -29.30
N LEU A 297 -6.83 -14.99 -28.47
CA LEU A 297 -7.01 -14.39 -27.14
C LEU A 297 -5.82 -14.64 -26.19
N LEU A 298 -5.26 -15.86 -26.24
CA LEU A 298 -4.16 -16.26 -25.37
C LEU A 298 -2.86 -15.52 -25.75
N ASN A 299 -2.43 -15.55 -27.01
CA ASN A 299 -1.21 -14.84 -27.43
C ASN A 299 -1.33 -13.31 -27.29
N ALA A 300 -2.53 -12.75 -27.47
CA ALA A 300 -2.78 -11.33 -27.27
C ALA A 300 -2.61 -10.90 -25.80
N ASN A 301 -2.88 -11.81 -24.84
CA ASN A 301 -2.97 -11.50 -23.40
C ASN A 301 -2.11 -12.39 -22.51
N ARG A 302 -1.12 -13.07 -23.08
CA ARG A 302 -0.32 -14.11 -22.43
C ARG A 302 0.39 -13.62 -21.18
N GLU A 303 0.92 -12.39 -21.20
CA GLU A 303 1.58 -11.78 -20.05
C GLU A 303 0.62 -11.68 -18.86
N GLY A 304 -0.56 -11.09 -19.07
CA GLY A 304 -1.56 -10.89 -18.03
C GLY A 304 -2.18 -12.18 -17.52
N ILE A 305 -2.46 -13.15 -18.41
CA ILE A 305 -3.06 -14.43 -18.06
C ILE A 305 -2.09 -15.30 -17.27
N ILE A 306 -0.87 -15.48 -17.75
CA ILE A 306 0.09 -16.43 -17.14
C ILE A 306 0.64 -15.87 -15.83
N SER A 307 0.92 -14.56 -15.77
CA SER A 307 1.39 -13.90 -14.53
C SER A 307 0.37 -13.92 -13.39
N THR A 308 -0.92 -14.21 -13.66
CA THR A 308 -1.94 -14.33 -12.59
C THR A 308 -1.57 -15.37 -11.53
N LEU A 309 -0.83 -16.43 -11.88
CA LEU A 309 -0.41 -17.47 -10.94
C LEU A 309 0.53 -16.91 -9.86
N GLY A 310 1.50 -16.08 -10.24
CA GLY A 310 2.37 -15.38 -9.28
C GLY A 310 1.58 -14.43 -8.38
N TYR A 311 0.61 -13.69 -8.94
CA TYR A 311 -0.26 -12.82 -8.13
C TYR A 311 -1.18 -13.60 -7.18
N VAL A 312 -1.65 -14.80 -7.56
CA VAL A 312 -2.40 -15.68 -6.65
C VAL A 312 -1.51 -16.10 -5.47
N ALA A 313 -0.23 -16.41 -5.69
CA ALA A 313 0.68 -16.72 -4.59
C ALA A 313 0.89 -15.54 -3.65
N ILE A 314 1.09 -14.33 -4.19
CA ILE A 314 1.19 -13.08 -3.40
C ILE A 314 -0.10 -12.86 -2.59
N HIS A 315 -1.26 -13.11 -3.20
CA HIS A 315 -2.55 -13.01 -2.52
C HIS A 315 -2.63 -13.98 -1.33
N MET A 316 -2.28 -15.25 -1.53
CA MET A 316 -2.30 -16.26 -0.46
C MET A 316 -1.33 -15.93 0.67
N ALA A 317 -0.16 -15.37 0.37
CA ALA A 317 0.76 -14.85 1.38
C ALA A 317 0.14 -13.69 2.17
N GLY A 318 -0.53 -12.75 1.48
CA GLY A 318 -1.25 -11.64 2.11
C GLY A 318 -2.41 -12.09 3.00
N VAL A 319 -3.12 -13.17 2.64
CA VAL A 319 -4.15 -13.79 3.49
C VAL A 319 -3.53 -14.28 4.81
N GLN A 320 -2.41 -15.00 4.76
CA GLN A 320 -1.72 -15.46 5.97
C GLN A 320 -1.30 -14.28 6.86
N THR A 321 -0.69 -13.25 6.25
CA THR A 321 -0.26 -12.06 6.99
C THR A 321 -1.47 -11.36 7.63
N GLY A 322 -2.58 -11.24 6.91
CA GLY A 322 -3.84 -10.72 7.42
C GLY A 322 -4.35 -11.49 8.64
N LEU A 323 -4.38 -12.82 8.58
CA LEU A 323 -4.78 -13.68 9.70
C LEU A 323 -3.89 -13.49 10.93
N TYR A 324 -2.58 -13.40 10.71
CA TYR A 324 -1.61 -13.22 11.80
C TYR A 324 -1.74 -11.85 12.45
N VAL A 325 -1.93 -10.79 11.66
CA VAL A 325 -1.94 -9.40 12.11
C VAL A 325 -3.31 -8.97 12.65
N LEU A 326 -4.42 -9.55 12.18
CA LEU A 326 -5.76 -9.31 12.71
C LEU A 326 -6.11 -10.19 13.92
N LYS A 327 -5.26 -11.15 14.29
CA LYS A 327 -5.45 -11.96 15.49
C LYS A 327 -5.55 -11.04 16.72
N LYS A 328 -6.63 -11.18 17.49
CA LYS A 328 -6.88 -10.38 18.69
C LYS A 328 -5.75 -10.59 19.70
N ARG A 329 -5.09 -9.49 20.10
CA ARG A 329 -4.02 -9.45 21.11
C ARG A 329 -4.30 -8.33 22.09
N THR A 330 -4.17 -8.63 23.38
CA THR A 330 -4.51 -7.68 24.45
C THR A 330 -3.36 -6.73 24.73
N TYR A 331 -2.13 -7.23 24.89
CA TYR A 331 -1.02 -6.45 25.43
C TYR A 331 -0.06 -5.91 24.36
N ILE A 332 0.56 -4.75 24.63
CA ILE A 332 1.58 -4.15 23.75
C ILE A 332 2.79 -5.07 23.55
N LYS A 333 3.22 -5.79 24.60
CA LYS A 333 4.32 -6.75 24.50
C LYS A 333 4.10 -7.80 23.41
N ASP A 334 2.86 -8.20 23.16
CA ASP A 334 2.53 -9.20 22.15
C ASP A 334 2.57 -8.60 20.74
N TRP A 335 2.24 -7.30 20.61
CA TRP A 335 2.40 -6.56 19.36
C TRP A 335 3.85 -6.28 19.01
N ILE A 336 4.71 -6.03 20.00
CA ILE A 336 6.18 -5.95 19.78
C ILE A 336 6.70 -7.29 19.24
N LYS A 337 6.26 -8.42 19.81
CA LYS A 337 6.60 -9.75 19.26
C LYS A 337 6.15 -9.92 17.82
N VAL A 338 4.92 -9.49 17.48
CA VAL A 338 4.42 -9.52 16.10
C VAL A 338 5.31 -8.71 15.17
N MET A 339 5.62 -7.47 15.53
CA MET A 339 6.51 -6.60 14.75
C MET A 339 7.88 -7.27 14.52
N CYS A 340 8.50 -7.81 15.56
CA CYS A 340 9.76 -8.54 15.44
C CYS A 340 9.64 -9.78 14.56
N CYS A 341 8.58 -10.58 14.71
CA CYS A 341 8.35 -11.76 13.87
C CYS A 341 8.18 -11.38 12.39
N LEU A 342 7.44 -10.31 12.09
CA LEU A 342 7.27 -9.82 10.71
C LEU A 342 8.58 -9.29 10.14
N LEU A 343 9.38 -8.58 10.94
CA LEU A 343 10.68 -8.07 10.54
C LEU A 343 11.65 -9.21 10.22
N LEU A 344 11.75 -10.21 11.11
CA LEU A 344 12.60 -11.38 10.92
C LEU A 344 12.16 -12.19 9.69
N ALA A 345 10.85 -12.36 9.48
CA ALA A 345 10.32 -12.99 8.27
C ALA A 345 10.68 -12.19 7.01
N GLY A 346 10.56 -10.86 7.04
CA GLY A 346 10.96 -9.98 5.94
C GLY A 346 12.46 -10.09 5.62
N ILE A 347 13.33 -10.04 6.63
CA ILE A 347 14.78 -10.19 6.48
C ILE A 347 15.13 -11.58 5.90
N SER A 348 14.52 -12.64 6.42
CA SER A 348 14.71 -14.01 5.91
C SER A 348 14.31 -14.12 4.44
N LEU A 349 13.19 -13.51 4.04
CA LEU A 349 12.76 -13.46 2.64
C LEU A 349 13.70 -12.62 1.77
N PHE A 350 14.29 -11.53 2.27
CA PHE A 350 15.30 -10.78 1.51
C PHE A 350 16.60 -11.57 1.31
N ILE A 351 17.04 -12.33 2.32
CA ILE A 351 18.18 -13.25 2.18
C ILE A 351 17.85 -14.32 1.14
N SER A 352 16.65 -14.91 1.22
CA SER A 352 16.18 -15.89 0.23
C SER A 352 16.09 -15.28 -1.18
N LEU A 353 15.62 -14.03 -1.31
CA LEU A 353 15.58 -13.31 -2.58
C LEU A 353 16.97 -13.17 -3.18
N HIS A 354 17.97 -12.78 -2.39
CA HIS A 354 19.34 -12.66 -2.87
C HIS A 354 19.87 -14.00 -3.41
N ILE A 355 19.61 -15.10 -2.70
CA ILE A 355 19.98 -16.45 -3.14
C ILE A 355 19.28 -16.80 -4.46
N VAL A 356 17.97 -16.52 -4.58
CA VAL A 356 17.20 -16.81 -5.80
C VAL A 356 17.65 -15.94 -6.98
N GLN A 357 17.97 -14.67 -6.76
CA GLN A 357 18.45 -13.77 -7.81
C GLN A 357 19.81 -14.19 -8.38
N VAL A 358 20.67 -14.80 -7.56
CA VAL A 358 21.99 -15.30 -8.00
C VAL A 358 21.87 -16.68 -8.66
N ASN A 359 21.04 -17.57 -8.11
CA ASN A 359 21.04 -18.98 -8.52
C ASN A 359 19.95 -19.37 -9.52
N VAL A 360 18.84 -18.62 -9.60
CA VAL A 360 17.67 -18.97 -10.41
C VAL A 360 17.45 -17.91 -11.49
N GLU A 361 16.93 -16.75 -11.09
CA GLU A 361 16.55 -15.71 -12.03
C GLU A 361 16.37 -14.36 -11.33
N ALA A 362 16.70 -13.28 -12.05
CA ALA A 362 16.41 -11.92 -11.61
C ALA A 362 14.89 -11.67 -11.50
N VAL A 363 14.51 -10.65 -10.73
CA VAL A 363 13.10 -10.28 -10.54
C VAL A 363 12.48 -9.87 -11.87
N SER A 364 11.33 -10.47 -12.22
CA SER A 364 10.56 -10.11 -13.40
C SER A 364 9.09 -9.89 -13.06
N ARG A 365 8.62 -8.64 -13.15
CA ARG A 365 7.20 -8.30 -13.02
C ARG A 365 6.36 -8.93 -14.14
N ARG A 366 6.84 -8.89 -15.39
CA ARG A 366 6.11 -9.38 -16.57
C ARG A 366 5.76 -10.87 -16.47
N MET A 367 6.67 -11.65 -15.89
CA MET A 367 6.44 -13.09 -15.64
C MET A 367 5.82 -13.36 -14.26
N ALA A 368 5.88 -12.41 -13.32
CA ALA A 368 5.56 -12.60 -11.90
C ALA A 368 6.26 -13.84 -11.31
N ASN A 369 7.56 -13.98 -11.59
CA ASN A 369 8.38 -15.15 -11.23
C ASN A 369 8.61 -15.28 -9.70
N LEU A 370 9.31 -16.34 -9.28
CA LEU A 370 9.59 -16.60 -7.86
C LEU A 370 10.27 -15.42 -7.16
N ALA A 371 11.31 -14.86 -7.77
CA ALA A 371 12.03 -13.71 -7.24
C ALA A 371 11.10 -12.51 -7.04
N PHE A 372 10.21 -12.23 -8.02
CA PHE A 372 9.21 -11.17 -7.89
C PHE A 372 8.26 -11.41 -6.71
N CYS A 373 7.72 -12.63 -6.57
CA CYS A 373 6.81 -12.97 -5.48
C CYS A 373 7.47 -12.79 -4.09
N ILE A 374 8.70 -13.30 -3.91
CA ILE A 374 9.46 -13.16 -2.67
C ILE A 374 9.70 -11.67 -2.37
N TRP A 375 10.12 -10.89 -3.37
CA TRP A 375 10.40 -9.47 -3.22
C TRP A 375 9.18 -8.66 -2.77
N ILE A 376 8.01 -8.88 -3.40
CA ILE A 376 6.77 -8.19 -3.02
C ILE A 376 6.37 -8.51 -1.59
N VAL A 377 6.44 -9.79 -1.19
CA VAL A 377 6.09 -10.21 0.17
C VAL A 377 7.08 -9.63 1.17
N ALA A 378 8.40 -9.74 0.93
CA ALA A 378 9.44 -9.20 1.80
C ALA A 378 9.29 -7.67 2.02
N SER A 379 9.10 -6.92 0.94
CA SER A 379 8.90 -5.46 0.99
C SER A 379 7.61 -5.10 1.74
N SER A 380 6.53 -5.88 1.53
CA SER A 380 5.26 -5.64 2.21
C SER A 380 5.31 -5.94 3.71
N LEU A 381 5.99 -7.01 4.11
CA LEU A 381 6.21 -7.34 5.53
C LEU A 381 7.08 -6.29 6.22
N SER A 382 8.09 -5.78 5.52
CA SER A 382 8.97 -4.72 6.04
C SER A 382 8.21 -3.43 6.26
N LEU A 383 7.41 -3.00 5.27
CA LEU A 383 6.53 -1.83 5.41
C LEU A 383 5.55 -1.99 6.58
N LEU A 384 4.93 -3.16 6.72
CA LEU A 384 3.99 -3.42 7.81
C LEU A 384 4.69 -3.39 9.18
N SER A 385 5.92 -3.89 9.26
CA SER A 385 6.74 -3.81 10.48
C SER A 385 7.09 -2.36 10.84
N CYS A 386 7.51 -1.54 9.86
CA CYS A 386 7.77 -0.12 10.08
C CYS A 386 6.52 0.66 10.56
N LEU A 387 5.34 0.32 10.02
CA LEU A 387 4.08 0.91 10.45
C LEU A 387 3.69 0.50 11.88
N LEU A 388 3.86 -0.78 12.24
CA LEU A 388 3.64 -1.25 13.61
C LEU A 388 4.60 -0.59 14.60
N LEU A 389 5.88 -0.45 14.23
CA LEU A 389 6.87 0.28 15.03
C LEU A 389 6.42 1.73 15.26
N SER A 390 6.01 2.41 14.19
CA SER A 390 5.51 3.78 14.23
C SER A 390 4.30 3.91 15.17
N ASP A 391 3.34 3.00 15.08
CA ASP A 391 2.17 2.99 15.97
C ASP A 391 2.51 2.67 17.43
N ILE A 392 3.49 1.81 17.70
CA ILE A 392 3.96 1.51 19.06
C ILE A 392 4.60 2.76 19.69
N ILE A 393 5.48 3.46 18.94
CA ILE A 393 6.10 4.71 19.40
C ILE A 393 5.03 5.78 19.65
N LEU A 394 4.06 5.91 18.75
CA LEU A 394 2.97 6.86 18.89
C LEU A 394 2.06 6.51 20.08
N SER A 395 1.80 5.23 20.32
CA SER A 395 1.05 4.76 21.49
C SER A 395 1.81 5.04 22.78
N PHE A 396 3.13 4.95 22.77
CA PHE A 396 3.96 5.36 23.91
C PHE A 396 3.89 6.87 24.15
N ALA A 397 3.94 7.69 23.11
CA ALA A 397 3.76 9.15 23.23
C ALA A 397 2.37 9.51 23.80
N LYS A 398 1.31 8.81 23.38
CA LYS A 398 -0.03 8.94 23.96
C LYS A 398 -0.05 8.53 25.43
N PHE A 399 0.60 7.42 25.79
CA PHE A 399 0.68 6.99 27.19
C PHE A 399 1.30 8.04 28.13
N LEU A 400 2.26 8.82 27.62
CA LEU A 400 2.89 9.91 28.37
C LEU A 400 2.01 11.17 28.50
N THR A 401 0.94 11.29 27.71
CA THR A 401 0.15 12.51 27.56
C THR A 401 -1.35 12.25 27.78
N LYS A 402 -1.93 12.82 28.84
CA LYS A 402 -3.33 12.51 29.21
C LYS A 402 -4.30 13.04 28.15
N GLY A 403 -5.15 12.17 27.61
CA GLY A 403 -6.31 12.57 26.79
C GLY A 403 -6.01 12.99 25.34
N THR A 404 -4.83 12.68 24.81
CA THR A 404 -4.49 13.03 23.42
C THR A 404 -5.17 12.10 22.42
N LEU A 405 -5.95 12.69 21.52
CA LEU A 405 -6.66 11.98 20.46
C LEU A 405 -5.86 12.12 19.17
N VAL A 406 -5.28 11.00 18.73
CA VAL A 406 -4.70 10.90 17.38
C VAL A 406 -5.46 9.84 16.61
N SER A 407 -6.16 10.26 15.56
CA SER A 407 -6.75 9.37 14.56
C SER A 407 -5.69 8.48 13.91
N CYS A 408 -6.05 7.24 13.55
CA CYS A 408 -5.17 6.28 12.88
C CYS A 408 -3.98 5.76 13.73
N SER A 409 -4.13 5.70 15.06
CA SER A 409 -3.26 4.89 15.91
C SER A 409 -4.10 4.09 16.90
N TRP A 410 -3.51 3.10 17.55
CA TRP A 410 -4.23 2.31 18.55
C TRP A 410 -4.76 3.17 19.71
N LYS A 411 -5.89 2.72 20.24
CA LYS A 411 -6.50 3.25 21.46
C LYS A 411 -5.94 2.50 22.65
N LEU A 412 -5.51 3.25 23.66
CA LEU A 412 -5.06 2.71 24.92
C LEU A 412 -6.28 2.54 25.83
N ILE A 413 -6.52 1.30 26.27
CA ILE A 413 -7.56 1.00 27.25
C ILE A 413 -6.84 0.87 28.60
N GLU A 414 -7.01 1.86 29.47
CA GLU A 414 -6.65 1.75 30.88
C GLU A 414 -7.77 1.06 31.66
N SER A 415 -7.42 0.28 32.68
CA SER A 415 -8.39 -0.48 33.50
C SER A 415 -9.47 0.43 34.10
N PRO A 416 -10.74 -0.01 34.22
CA PRO A 416 -11.85 0.88 34.55
C PRO A 416 -11.77 1.36 36.00
N ALA A 417 -11.60 2.67 36.22
CA ALA A 417 -12.11 3.32 37.42
C ALA A 417 -13.45 3.99 37.09
N THR A 418 -14.48 3.58 37.84
CA THR A 418 -15.85 4.08 37.97
C THR A 418 -16.14 5.50 37.46
N ASN A 419 -16.76 5.62 36.27
CA ASN A 419 -17.78 6.61 35.85
C ASN A 419 -17.87 6.67 34.30
N LYS A 420 -18.55 5.67 33.69
CA LYS A 420 -18.34 5.31 32.27
C LYS A 420 -19.36 5.82 31.25
N LYS A 421 -20.67 5.89 31.53
CA LYS A 421 -21.64 6.03 30.42
C LYS A 421 -21.68 7.39 29.73
N HIS A 422 -21.53 8.51 30.45
CA HIS A 422 -21.61 9.84 29.84
C HIS A 422 -20.27 10.29 29.23
N SER A 423 -19.15 9.96 29.89
CA SER A 423 -17.79 10.22 29.40
C SER A 423 -17.46 9.40 28.14
N GLU A 424 -17.88 8.13 28.05
CA GLU A 424 -17.68 7.29 26.85
C GLU A 424 -18.44 7.85 25.63
N SER A 425 -19.63 8.44 25.82
CA SER A 425 -20.42 9.02 24.72
C SER A 425 -19.75 10.26 24.09
N LEU A 426 -19.26 11.19 24.93
CA LEU A 426 -18.57 12.40 24.49
C LEU A 426 -17.21 12.10 23.85
N VAL A 427 -16.47 11.13 24.40
CA VAL A 427 -15.20 10.66 23.83
C VAL A 427 -15.45 9.99 22.47
N SER A 428 -16.48 9.17 22.33
CA SER A 428 -16.85 8.55 21.04
C SER A 428 -17.20 9.58 19.96
N GLU A 429 -17.86 10.67 20.32
CA GLU A 429 -18.23 11.72 19.37
C GLU A 429 -17.04 12.59 18.95
N ALA A 430 -16.16 12.94 19.89
CA ALA A 430 -14.88 13.60 19.61
C ALA A 430 -13.98 12.75 18.70
N GLU A 431 -13.93 11.44 18.93
CA GLU A 431 -13.21 10.48 18.08
C GLU A 431 -13.77 10.41 16.66
N LYS A 432 -15.11 10.36 16.51
CA LYS A 432 -15.76 10.40 15.20
C LYS A 432 -15.47 11.71 14.47
N LYS A 433 -15.35 12.83 15.20
CA LYS A 433 -14.95 14.12 14.64
C LYS A 433 -13.48 14.09 14.20
N GLU A 434 -12.57 13.59 15.02
CA GLU A 434 -11.13 13.50 14.68
C GLU A 434 -10.88 12.54 13.50
N ALA A 435 -11.61 11.42 13.43
CA ALA A 435 -11.54 10.49 12.31
C ALA A 435 -12.08 11.10 10.99
N ARG A 436 -13.05 12.02 11.07
CA ARG A 436 -13.54 12.78 9.90
C ARG A 436 -12.49 13.78 9.39
N LEU A 437 -11.69 14.33 10.30
CA LEU A 437 -10.63 15.31 10.00
C LEU A 437 -9.30 14.69 9.56
N CYS A 438 -9.21 13.37 9.40
CA CYS A 438 -7.95 12.67 9.09
C CYS A 438 -7.87 12.24 7.62
N LEU A 439 -6.81 12.66 6.92
CA LEU A 439 -6.60 12.31 5.51
C LEU A 439 -6.37 10.80 5.31
N ILE A 440 -5.63 10.15 6.21
CA ILE A 440 -5.39 8.70 6.16
C ILE A 440 -6.72 7.93 6.26
N THR A 441 -7.62 8.37 7.14
CA THR A 441 -8.95 7.76 7.28
C THR A 441 -9.79 7.97 6.04
N ALA A 442 -9.77 9.19 5.47
CA ALA A 442 -10.49 9.53 4.26
C ALA A 442 -10.05 8.65 3.07
N LEU A 443 -8.74 8.54 2.84
CA LEU A 443 -8.16 7.71 1.78
C LEU A 443 -8.46 6.21 2.02
N ASN A 444 -8.33 5.72 3.25
CA ASN A 444 -8.58 4.31 3.56
C ASN A 444 -10.06 3.89 3.34
N ARG A 445 -11.00 4.82 3.59
CA ARG A 445 -12.44 4.56 3.40
C ARG A 445 -12.85 4.55 1.93
N ASN A 446 -12.23 5.42 1.11
CA ASN A 446 -12.61 5.66 -0.29
C ASN A 446 -11.50 5.25 -1.27
N GLN A 447 -10.79 4.15 -1.01
CA GLN A 447 -9.60 3.74 -1.80
C GLN A 447 -9.87 3.56 -3.29
N LEU A 448 -10.96 2.86 -3.65
CA LEU A 448 -11.31 2.68 -5.06
C LEU A 448 -11.59 4.02 -5.72
N THR A 449 -12.39 4.88 -5.06
CA THR A 449 -12.73 6.20 -5.58
C THR A 449 -11.48 7.04 -5.79
N PHE A 450 -10.55 7.04 -4.84
CA PHE A 450 -9.27 7.73 -4.98
C PHE A 450 -8.45 7.17 -6.15
N PHE A 451 -8.37 5.84 -6.29
CA PHE A 451 -7.68 5.19 -7.39
C PHE A 451 -8.28 5.56 -8.76
N LEU A 452 -9.60 5.51 -8.90
CA LEU A 452 -10.29 5.88 -10.14
C LEU A 452 -10.14 7.37 -10.46
N LEU A 453 -10.33 8.23 -9.47
CA LEU A 453 -10.13 9.67 -9.60
C LEU A 453 -8.71 9.98 -10.10
N SER A 454 -7.70 9.32 -9.51
CA SER A 454 -6.30 9.46 -9.90
C SER A 454 -6.06 9.03 -11.36
N ASN A 455 -6.60 7.89 -11.79
CA ASN A 455 -6.46 7.43 -13.19
C ASN A 455 -7.14 8.37 -14.19
N ILE A 456 -8.36 8.85 -13.88
CA ILE A 456 -9.10 9.76 -14.76
C ILE A 456 -8.36 11.10 -14.87
N THR A 457 -7.96 11.68 -13.73
CA THR A 457 -7.24 12.97 -13.71
C THR A 457 -5.86 12.88 -14.36
N THR A 458 -5.18 11.72 -14.26
CA THR A 458 -3.94 11.46 -15.02
C THR A 458 -4.20 11.50 -16.53
N GLY A 459 -5.24 10.80 -17.01
CA GLY A 459 -5.63 10.83 -18.42
C GLY A 459 -5.95 12.23 -18.92
N LEU A 460 -6.69 13.03 -18.12
CA LEU A 460 -7.01 14.42 -18.46
C LEU A 460 -5.76 15.29 -18.55
N ILE A 461 -4.83 15.19 -17.59
CA ILE A 461 -3.58 15.96 -17.61
C ILE A 461 -2.74 15.58 -18.83
N ASN A 462 -2.64 14.30 -19.16
CA ASN A 462 -1.88 13.83 -20.33
C ASN A 462 -2.45 14.28 -21.68
N MET A 463 -3.73 14.67 -21.71
CA MET A 463 -4.39 15.27 -22.88
C MET A 463 -4.24 16.80 -22.92
N MET A 464 -4.12 17.45 -21.75
CA MET A 464 -4.08 18.92 -21.63
C MET A 464 -2.66 19.50 -21.58
N VAL A 465 -1.68 18.74 -21.09
CA VAL A 465 -0.32 19.19 -20.82
C VAL A 465 0.67 18.38 -21.65
N ASP A 466 1.63 19.06 -22.26
CA ASP A 466 2.78 18.39 -22.88
C ASP A 466 3.77 17.91 -21.83
N THR A 467 3.51 16.71 -21.31
CA THR A 467 4.30 16.12 -20.21
C THR A 467 5.75 15.84 -20.59
N LEU A 468 6.03 15.52 -21.86
CA LEU A 468 7.35 15.13 -22.34
C LEU A 468 8.35 16.29 -22.34
N HIS A 469 7.90 17.47 -22.76
CA HIS A 469 8.75 18.65 -22.91
C HIS A 469 8.61 19.64 -21.75
N SER A 470 7.91 19.25 -20.68
CA SER A 470 7.71 20.07 -19.49
C SER A 470 9.00 20.29 -18.70
N SER A 471 9.21 21.53 -18.25
CA SER A 471 10.30 21.86 -17.33
C SER A 471 10.07 21.24 -15.94
N THR A 472 11.15 21.06 -15.19
CA THR A 472 11.12 20.45 -13.84
C THR A 472 10.18 21.17 -12.87
N SER A 473 10.20 22.52 -12.87
CA SER A 473 9.35 23.33 -11.99
C SER A 473 7.88 23.24 -12.36
N TRP A 474 7.57 23.27 -13.66
CA TRP A 474 6.20 23.11 -14.15
C TRP A 474 5.65 21.71 -13.86
N ALA A 475 6.44 20.67 -14.13
CA ALA A 475 6.09 19.28 -13.83
C ALA A 475 5.77 19.10 -12.33
N LEU A 476 6.61 19.66 -11.45
CA LEU A 476 6.40 19.57 -10.00
C LEU A 476 5.14 20.33 -9.55
N PHE A 477 4.87 21.49 -10.14
CA PHE A 477 3.64 22.25 -9.88
C PHE A 477 2.39 21.46 -10.31
N VAL A 478 2.38 20.90 -11.53
CA VAL A 478 1.26 20.10 -12.05
C VAL A 478 1.04 18.85 -11.19
N LEU A 479 2.10 18.11 -10.87
CA LEU A 479 2.03 16.90 -10.05
C LEU A 479 1.53 17.21 -8.62
N SER A 480 2.03 18.28 -8.00
CA SER A 480 1.60 18.71 -6.68
C SER A 480 0.15 19.17 -6.67
N SER A 481 -0.28 19.91 -7.69
CA SER A 481 -1.67 20.37 -7.85
C SER A 481 -2.62 19.19 -8.05
N TYR A 482 -2.23 18.23 -8.90
CA TYR A 482 -2.97 17.00 -9.14
C TYR A 482 -3.22 16.22 -7.86
N ILE A 483 -2.17 15.93 -7.09
CA ILE A 483 -2.31 15.10 -5.89
C ILE A 483 -3.04 15.87 -4.77
N PHE A 484 -2.85 17.20 -4.69
CA PHE A 484 -3.61 18.07 -3.79
C PHE A 484 -5.11 18.02 -4.07
N ILE A 485 -5.53 18.20 -5.33
CA ILE A 485 -6.94 18.15 -5.73
C ILE A 485 -7.53 16.78 -5.43
N ASN A 486 -6.83 15.69 -5.78
CA ASN A 486 -7.31 14.34 -5.53
C ASN A 486 -7.47 14.04 -4.04
N CYS A 487 -6.50 14.44 -3.21
CA CYS A 487 -6.61 14.31 -1.76
C CYS A 487 -7.74 15.19 -1.19
N LEU A 488 -7.91 16.42 -1.67
CA LEU A 488 -8.94 17.35 -1.21
C LEU A 488 -10.35 16.82 -1.49
N VAL A 489 -10.59 16.31 -2.70
CA VAL A 489 -11.89 15.73 -3.08
C VAL A 489 -12.27 14.59 -2.13
N ILE A 490 -11.35 13.65 -1.88
CA ILE A 490 -11.60 12.52 -0.98
C ILE A 490 -11.77 12.98 0.48
N TYR A 491 -11.00 13.98 0.90
CA TYR A 491 -11.12 14.56 2.23
C TYR A 491 -12.50 15.19 2.45
N VAL A 492 -12.97 16.01 1.50
CA VAL A 492 -14.31 16.63 1.54
C VAL A 492 -15.42 15.58 1.54
N LEU A 493 -15.29 14.50 0.76
CA LEU A 493 -16.24 13.38 0.80
C LEU A 493 -16.31 12.73 2.20
N ASN A 494 -15.18 12.56 2.87
CA ASN A 494 -15.14 12.02 4.22
C ASN A 494 -15.71 13.00 5.27
N LEU A 495 -15.54 14.31 5.10
CA LEU A 495 -16.20 15.32 5.94
C LEU A 495 -17.72 15.24 5.83
N GLN A 496 -18.25 15.02 4.63
CA GLN A 496 -19.67 14.82 4.38
C GLN A 496 -20.20 13.47 4.89
N GLY A 497 -19.33 12.60 5.44
CA GLY A 497 -19.71 11.25 5.87
C GLY A 497 -20.08 10.30 4.73
N LYS A 498 -19.82 10.69 3.48
CA LYS A 498 -20.15 9.87 2.30
C LYS A 498 -19.03 8.85 2.09
N ILE A 499 -19.43 7.57 2.08
CA ILE A 499 -18.55 6.47 1.73
C ILE A 499 -19.06 5.90 0.41
N ILE A 500 -18.29 6.07 -0.65
CA ILE A 500 -18.60 5.51 -1.96
C ILE A 500 -18.01 4.10 -1.99
N LYS A 501 -18.75 3.14 -1.42
CA LYS A 501 -18.44 1.72 -1.52
C LYS A 501 -19.23 1.13 -2.67
N PHE A 502 -18.53 0.72 -3.72
CA PHE A 502 -19.12 -0.07 -4.80
C PHE A 502 -19.22 -1.57 -4.44
N TRP A 503 -18.81 -2.00 -3.23
CA TRP A 503 -18.92 -3.38 -2.75
C TRP A 503 -18.80 -3.51 -1.22
#